data_AF-A0A382IYN9-F1
#
_entry.id   AF-A0A382IYN9-F1
#
_cell.length_a   1.000
_cell.length_b   1.000
_cell.length_c   1.000
_cell.angle_alpha   90.00
_cell.angle_beta   90.00
_cell.angle_gamma   90.00
#
_symmetry.space_group_name_H-M   'P 1'
#
loop_
_entity.id
_entity.type
_entity.pdbx_description
1 polymer ?
#
loop_
_entity_poly.entity_id
_entity_poly.type
_entity_poly.pdbx_seq_one_letter_code
_entity_poly.pdbx_strand_id
1 'polypeptide(L)'
;MKESRFQKALKREADHSTSPILEELGKGIYKAITVIEKPRANPPAPFIDPTGRGRLAAYIPALGGNPSDPMFFQYASPFGGIVEEGNYGFFGVPVGEAVTILVFFADGGKVTEGYWFAVAQDIPDIVSGGTSGEAKVTGDGQGEGVFEKVAASKTQARTSGDAANTKEKELENNPRNKVLADQGTYTDTLRGTSTSSPRRDAGYDIPQENKVTGFKTPGGSSIYIDDGSISDNGIIHPEQIRITTTSGASVILDGGNDFIYAVNSSGSGWVEIGANGEVMVYADGSLSMRTEKDFNLRADKNINIEAGENIHIHSI
;
A
#
# COMPACT_ATOMS: atom_id res chain seq x y z
N MET A 1 42.30 -37.48 -34.12
CA MET A 1 43.11 -37.01 -32.97
C MET A 1 42.16 -36.66 -31.84
N LYS A 2 42.33 -37.24 -30.64
CA LYS A 2 41.51 -36.88 -29.47
C LYS A 2 41.93 -35.50 -28.97
N GLU A 3 40.98 -34.58 -28.90
CA GLU A 3 41.13 -33.21 -28.40
C GLU A 3 41.77 -33.24 -26.99
N SER A 4 42.82 -32.45 -26.76
CA SER A 4 43.59 -32.51 -25.50
C SER A 4 42.81 -31.89 -24.34
N ARG A 5 43.06 -32.34 -23.10
CA ARG A 5 42.46 -31.75 -21.88
C ARG A 5 42.70 -30.24 -21.78
N PHE A 6 43.86 -29.79 -22.25
CA PHE A 6 44.24 -28.37 -22.29
C PHE A 6 43.44 -27.60 -23.34
N GLN A 7 43.21 -28.19 -24.53
CA GLN A 7 42.36 -27.59 -25.56
C GLN A 7 40.90 -27.49 -25.11
N LYS A 8 40.38 -28.47 -24.37
CA LYS A 8 39.03 -28.38 -23.77
C LYS A 8 38.93 -27.33 -22.66
N ALA A 9 39.98 -27.14 -21.87
CA ALA A 9 40.03 -26.08 -20.86
C ALA A 9 40.03 -24.69 -21.51
N LEU A 10 40.87 -24.48 -22.52
CA LEU A 10 40.93 -23.24 -23.29
C LEU A 10 39.63 -22.93 -24.05
N LYS A 11 38.96 -23.94 -24.61
CA LYS A 11 37.65 -23.76 -25.25
C LYS A 11 36.58 -23.36 -24.24
N ARG A 12 36.56 -23.99 -23.06
CA ARG A 12 35.64 -23.66 -21.97
C ARG A 12 35.89 -22.26 -21.39
N GLU A 13 37.16 -21.83 -21.37
CA GLU A 13 37.58 -20.48 -20.97
C GLU A 13 37.20 -19.45 -22.04
N ALA A 14 37.37 -19.79 -23.33
CA ALA A 14 36.95 -19.00 -24.47
C ALA A 14 35.42 -18.84 -24.52
N ASP A 15 34.66 -19.93 -24.37
CA ASP A 15 33.18 -19.94 -24.35
C ASP A 15 32.63 -19.16 -23.15
N HIS A 16 33.34 -19.13 -22.01
CA HIS A 16 33.01 -18.25 -20.90
C HIS A 16 33.28 -16.78 -21.28
N SER A 17 34.44 -16.48 -21.86
CA SER A 17 34.87 -15.11 -22.21
C SER A 17 34.08 -14.45 -23.36
N THR A 18 33.41 -15.23 -24.20
CA THR A 18 32.60 -14.73 -25.34
C THR A 18 31.10 -14.76 -25.08
N SER A 19 30.66 -15.04 -23.86
CA SER A 19 29.23 -14.94 -23.53
C SER A 19 28.80 -13.46 -23.57
N PRO A 20 27.79 -13.07 -24.37
CA PRO A 20 27.23 -11.71 -24.36
C PRO A 20 26.81 -11.22 -22.96
N ILE A 21 26.61 -12.17 -22.05
CA ILE A 21 26.31 -11.95 -20.64
C ILE A 21 27.50 -11.31 -19.89
N LEU A 22 28.76 -11.60 -20.25
CA LEU A 22 29.93 -11.00 -19.56
C LEU A 22 30.14 -9.52 -19.91
N GLU A 23 29.84 -9.11 -21.14
CA GLU A 23 29.94 -7.70 -21.58
C GLU A 23 28.81 -6.86 -20.96
N GLU A 24 27.62 -7.46 -20.81
CA GLU A 24 26.49 -6.88 -20.09
C GLU A 24 26.66 -6.91 -18.56
N LEU A 25 27.43 -7.87 -18.01
CA LEU A 25 27.69 -8.03 -16.57
C LEU A 25 28.43 -6.83 -15.95
N GLY A 26 29.13 -6.04 -16.77
CA GLY A 26 29.83 -4.81 -16.36
C GLY A 26 28.92 -3.62 -15.99
N LYS A 27 27.59 -3.74 -16.17
CA LYS A 27 26.62 -2.66 -15.92
C LYS A 27 26.11 -2.58 -14.48
N GLY A 28 26.45 -3.57 -13.64
CA GLY A 28 26.19 -3.57 -12.19
C GLY A 28 24.73 -3.87 -11.77
N ILE A 29 23.76 -3.13 -12.32
CA ILE A 29 22.33 -3.23 -11.94
C ILE A 29 21.46 -3.58 -13.16
N TYR A 30 20.52 -4.51 -12.99
CA TYR A 30 19.60 -4.98 -14.03
C TYR A 30 18.14 -4.78 -13.64
N LYS A 31 17.28 -4.61 -14.65
CA LYS A 31 15.83 -4.75 -14.49
C LYS A 31 15.46 -6.23 -14.57
N ALA A 32 14.81 -6.75 -13.55
CA ALA A 32 14.24 -8.10 -13.55
C ALA A 32 12.71 -8.02 -13.39
N ILE A 33 11.99 -9.03 -13.89
CA ILE A 33 10.54 -9.10 -13.85
C ILE A 33 10.13 -10.30 -12.99
N THR A 34 9.33 -10.08 -11.95
CA THR A 34 8.93 -11.13 -11.01
C THR A 34 8.00 -12.17 -11.65
N VAL A 35 8.12 -13.42 -11.19
CA VAL A 35 7.32 -14.57 -11.61
C VAL A 35 6.87 -15.31 -10.36
N ILE A 36 5.58 -15.64 -10.25
CA ILE A 36 5.03 -16.30 -9.07
C ILE A 36 4.64 -17.76 -9.32
N GLU A 37 4.46 -18.15 -10.57
CA GLU A 37 4.06 -19.50 -10.97
C GLU A 37 4.81 -19.98 -12.21
N LYS A 38 5.02 -21.29 -12.33
CA LYS A 38 5.63 -21.88 -13.51
C LYS A 38 4.62 -21.94 -14.67
N PRO A 39 4.82 -21.21 -15.79
CA PRO A 39 3.79 -21.07 -16.84
C PRO A 39 3.35 -22.35 -17.56
N ARG A 40 4.03 -23.49 -17.32
CA ARG A 40 3.81 -24.77 -18.01
C ARG A 40 3.83 -25.98 -17.07
N ALA A 41 3.77 -25.78 -15.75
CA ALA A 41 3.69 -26.88 -14.81
C ALA A 41 2.23 -27.35 -14.67
N ASN A 42 2.01 -28.67 -14.59
CA ASN A 42 0.71 -29.23 -14.25
C ASN A 42 0.90 -30.29 -13.14
N PRO A 43 0.48 -30.04 -11.89
CA PRO A 43 -0.19 -28.81 -11.42
C PRO A 43 0.76 -27.59 -11.43
N PRO A 44 0.23 -26.34 -11.38
CA PRO A 44 1.03 -25.13 -11.26
C PRO A 44 2.00 -25.25 -10.08
N ALA A 45 3.29 -25.09 -10.36
CA ALA A 45 4.32 -25.08 -9.33
C ALA A 45 4.63 -23.62 -8.96
N PRO A 46 4.45 -23.20 -7.69
CA PRO A 46 4.71 -21.84 -7.28
C PRO A 46 6.21 -21.56 -7.27
N PHE A 47 6.60 -20.40 -7.80
CA PHE A 47 7.93 -19.80 -7.61
C PHE A 47 7.94 -18.87 -6.40
N ILE A 48 7.31 -19.32 -5.32
CA ILE A 48 7.26 -18.61 -4.04
C ILE A 48 8.38 -19.11 -3.15
N ASP A 49 9.08 -18.20 -2.47
CA ASP A 49 10.13 -18.54 -1.51
C ASP A 49 9.58 -19.36 -0.34
N PRO A 50 9.91 -20.66 -0.23
CA PRO A 50 9.37 -21.50 0.85
C PRO A 50 9.99 -21.16 2.21
N THR A 51 11.07 -20.37 2.25
CA THR A 51 11.76 -19.99 3.49
C THR A 51 11.25 -18.67 4.08
N GLY A 52 10.38 -17.95 3.36
CA GLY A 52 9.83 -16.66 3.82
C GLY A 52 10.87 -15.56 4.00
N ARG A 53 12.04 -15.65 3.35
CA ARG A 53 13.16 -14.70 3.50
C ARG A 53 13.05 -13.49 2.57
N GLY A 54 11.94 -13.36 1.85
CA GLY A 54 11.71 -12.29 0.88
C GLY A 54 12.48 -12.47 -0.41
N ARG A 55 12.85 -13.71 -0.77
CA ARG A 55 13.44 -13.99 -2.08
C ARG A 55 12.36 -13.90 -3.15
N LEU A 56 12.68 -13.26 -4.26
CA LEU A 56 11.80 -13.14 -5.41
C LEU A 56 12.34 -13.93 -6.58
N ALA A 57 11.50 -14.77 -7.17
CA ALA A 57 11.79 -15.34 -8.47
C ALA A 57 11.56 -14.28 -9.55
N ALA A 58 12.58 -14.00 -10.36
CA ALA A 58 12.50 -13.05 -11.44
C ALA A 58 13.44 -13.44 -12.60
N TYR A 59 13.15 -12.94 -13.79
CA TYR A 59 14.04 -13.10 -14.95
C TYR A 59 14.54 -11.74 -15.43
N ILE A 60 15.76 -11.70 -15.99
CA ILE A 60 16.38 -10.50 -16.53
C ILE A 60 16.34 -10.57 -18.07
N PRO A 61 15.43 -9.83 -18.74
CA PRO A 61 15.30 -9.88 -20.20
C PRO A 61 16.59 -9.52 -20.94
N ALA A 62 17.35 -8.54 -20.42
CA ALA A 62 18.60 -8.08 -21.01
C ALA A 62 19.70 -9.16 -21.03
N LEU A 63 19.62 -10.16 -20.16
CA LEU A 63 20.55 -11.30 -20.11
C LEU A 63 19.98 -12.54 -20.82
N GLY A 64 18.89 -12.39 -21.58
CA GLY A 64 18.20 -13.52 -22.24
C GLY A 64 17.35 -14.38 -21.30
N GLY A 65 17.09 -13.91 -20.07
CA GLY A 65 16.24 -14.60 -19.11
C GLY A 65 14.79 -14.69 -19.58
N ASN A 66 14.06 -15.69 -19.09
CA ASN A 66 12.66 -15.93 -19.44
C ASN A 66 11.86 -16.45 -18.23
N PRO A 67 10.52 -16.34 -18.22
CA PRO A 67 9.71 -16.69 -17.05
C PRO A 67 9.64 -18.21 -16.76
N SER A 68 10.12 -19.08 -17.66
CA SER A 68 10.07 -20.53 -17.43
C SER A 68 11.18 -21.02 -16.50
N ASP A 69 12.27 -20.26 -16.39
CA ASP A 69 13.44 -20.56 -15.56
C ASP A 69 13.94 -19.28 -14.87
N PRO A 70 13.19 -18.75 -13.88
CA PRO A 70 13.58 -17.53 -13.19
C PRO A 70 14.74 -17.79 -12.21
N MET A 71 15.48 -16.73 -11.91
CA MET A 71 16.48 -16.71 -10.84
C MET A 71 15.85 -16.23 -9.54
N PHE A 72 16.34 -16.69 -8.40
CA PHE A 72 15.92 -16.16 -7.10
C PHE A 72 16.87 -15.05 -6.65
N PHE A 73 16.31 -13.89 -6.34
CA PHE A 73 17.04 -12.73 -5.82
C PHE A 73 16.70 -12.54 -4.35
N GLN A 74 17.71 -12.37 -3.49
CA GLN A 74 17.56 -12.11 -2.06
C GLN A 74 17.20 -10.64 -1.81
N TYR A 75 16.35 -10.37 -0.82
CA TYR A 75 16.07 -8.99 -0.43
C TYR A 75 17.30 -8.35 0.23
N ALA A 76 17.85 -7.31 -0.39
CA ALA A 76 18.89 -6.46 0.18
C ALA A 76 18.24 -5.38 1.05
N SER A 77 17.77 -5.77 2.24
CA SER A 77 17.13 -4.82 3.16
C SER A 77 18.14 -3.75 3.62
N PRO A 78 17.83 -2.45 3.46
CA PRO A 78 18.64 -1.38 4.05
C PRO A 78 18.40 -1.20 5.55
N PHE A 79 17.34 -1.81 6.10
CA PHE A 79 16.99 -1.72 7.51
C PHE A 79 16.86 -3.13 8.08
N GLY A 80 17.83 -3.57 8.87
CA GLY A 80 17.74 -4.82 9.62
C GLY A 80 19.08 -5.50 9.83
N GLY A 81 19.07 -6.50 10.71
CA GLY A 81 20.25 -7.26 11.08
C GLY A 81 19.94 -8.34 12.10
N ILE A 82 20.98 -9.12 12.40
CA ILE A 82 20.98 -10.13 13.45
C ILE A 82 22.03 -9.69 14.46
N VAL A 83 21.62 -9.54 15.71
CA VAL A 83 22.48 -9.24 16.87
C VAL A 83 22.21 -10.25 17.97
N GLU A 84 22.98 -10.21 19.06
CA GLU A 84 22.83 -11.15 20.17
C GLU A 84 21.42 -11.13 20.77
N GLU A 85 20.79 -9.97 20.84
CA GLU A 85 19.46 -9.73 21.39
C GLU A 85 18.32 -10.18 20.47
N GLY A 86 18.61 -10.44 19.18
CA GLY A 86 17.64 -10.95 18.23
C GLY A 86 17.75 -10.36 16.82
N ASN A 87 16.68 -10.56 16.05
CA ASN A 87 16.56 -10.12 14.67
C ASN A 87 15.67 -8.87 14.60
N TYR A 88 16.06 -7.86 13.83
CA TYR A 88 15.29 -6.63 13.62
C TYR A 88 15.33 -6.21 12.15
N GLY A 89 14.41 -5.34 11.73
CA GLY A 89 14.45 -4.73 10.41
C GLY A 89 13.10 -4.35 9.82
N PHE A 90 13.17 -3.77 8.63
CA PHE A 90 12.05 -3.53 7.76
C PHE A 90 11.91 -4.69 6.76
N PHE A 91 10.69 -5.17 6.58
CA PHE A 91 10.39 -6.26 5.64
C PHE A 91 9.24 -5.87 4.72
N GLY A 92 9.59 -5.32 3.55
CA GLY A 92 8.65 -4.82 2.56
C GLY A 92 8.82 -5.50 1.21
N VAL A 93 8.53 -6.79 1.13
CA VAL A 93 8.67 -7.57 -0.11
C VAL A 93 7.49 -7.26 -1.03
N PRO A 94 7.71 -6.85 -2.29
CA PRO A 94 6.62 -6.68 -3.24
C PRO A 94 5.94 -8.03 -3.46
N VAL A 95 4.61 -8.03 -3.43
CA VAL A 95 3.82 -9.23 -3.75
C VAL A 95 3.14 -8.99 -5.08
N GLY A 96 3.42 -9.85 -6.06
CA GLY A 96 2.82 -9.78 -7.39
C GLY A 96 3.67 -10.40 -8.50
N GLU A 97 2.97 -10.84 -9.54
CA GLU A 97 3.56 -11.21 -10.83
C GLU A 97 3.87 -9.95 -11.65
N ALA A 98 4.87 -10.05 -12.53
CA ALA A 98 5.21 -9.02 -13.50
C ALA A 98 5.62 -7.66 -12.89
N VAL A 99 6.05 -7.65 -11.63
CA VAL A 99 6.62 -6.47 -10.99
C VAL A 99 8.05 -6.30 -11.51
N THR A 100 8.37 -5.09 -11.99
CA THR A 100 9.75 -4.78 -12.39
C THR A 100 10.55 -4.38 -11.15
N ILE A 101 11.60 -5.14 -10.85
CA ILE A 101 12.53 -4.91 -9.74
C ILE A 101 13.93 -4.59 -10.27
N LEU A 102 14.72 -3.88 -9.47
CA LEU A 102 16.14 -3.68 -9.72
C LEU A 102 16.95 -4.71 -8.94
N VAL A 103 17.86 -5.37 -9.64
CA VAL A 103 18.71 -6.43 -9.08
C VAL A 103 20.18 -6.18 -9.38
N PHE A 104 21.06 -6.68 -8.52
CA PHE A 104 22.51 -6.72 -8.74
C PHE A 104 23.07 -8.06 -8.26
N PHE A 105 24.31 -8.34 -8.64
CA PHE A 105 25.05 -9.52 -8.19
C PHE A 105 26.23 -9.04 -7.33
N ALA A 106 26.31 -9.53 -6.10
CA ALA A 106 27.30 -9.03 -5.13
C ALA A 106 28.75 -9.43 -5.48
N ASP A 107 28.93 -10.67 -5.95
CA ASP A 107 30.21 -11.17 -6.44
C ASP A 107 30.20 -11.25 -7.98
N GLY A 108 31.13 -10.56 -8.63
CA GLY A 108 31.33 -10.63 -10.07
C GLY A 108 31.53 -12.08 -10.52
N GLY A 109 30.55 -12.62 -11.26
CA GLY A 109 30.63 -13.97 -11.84
C GLY A 109 29.83 -15.07 -11.13
N LYS A 110 29.17 -14.80 -10.00
CA LYS A 110 28.25 -15.77 -9.36
C LYS A 110 26.80 -15.37 -9.53
N VAL A 111 26.14 -15.97 -10.52
CA VAL A 111 24.69 -15.85 -10.75
C VAL A 111 23.84 -16.33 -9.56
N THR A 112 24.43 -17.04 -8.60
CA THR A 112 23.76 -17.58 -7.40
C THR A 112 23.63 -16.58 -6.25
N GLU A 113 24.31 -15.43 -6.30
CA GLU A 113 24.32 -14.42 -5.24
C GLU A 113 23.68 -13.10 -5.72
N GLY A 114 22.48 -13.22 -6.29
CA GLY A 114 21.68 -12.09 -6.74
C GLY A 114 20.85 -11.46 -5.62
N TYR A 115 20.76 -10.14 -5.62
CA TYR A 115 19.96 -9.37 -4.68
C TYR A 115 19.01 -8.42 -5.40
N TRP A 116 17.82 -8.20 -4.83
CA TRP A 116 16.91 -7.13 -5.23
C TRP A 116 16.84 -6.07 -4.13
N PHE A 117 16.75 -4.80 -4.51
CA PHE A 117 16.82 -3.67 -3.56
C PHE A 117 15.84 -2.54 -3.85
N ALA A 118 15.21 -2.53 -5.03
CA ALA A 118 14.23 -1.50 -5.39
C ALA A 118 13.16 -2.07 -6.33
N VAL A 119 11.99 -1.45 -6.28
CA VAL A 119 10.88 -1.69 -7.21
C VAL A 119 10.84 -0.52 -8.19
N ALA A 120 10.84 -0.80 -9.49
CA ALA A 120 10.68 0.21 -10.53
C ALA A 120 9.18 0.46 -10.78
N GLN A 121 8.51 1.01 -9.77
CA GLN A 121 7.10 1.37 -9.84
C GLN A 121 6.91 2.65 -10.66
N ASP A 122 5.93 2.63 -11.57
CA ASP A 122 5.58 3.79 -12.40
C ASP A 122 4.59 4.71 -11.67
N ILE A 123 3.54 4.11 -11.11
CA ILE A 123 2.47 4.81 -10.39
C ILE A 123 2.50 4.48 -8.89
N PRO A 124 3.09 5.34 -8.04
CA PRO A 124 3.03 5.16 -6.58
C PRO A 124 1.62 5.46 -6.07
N ASP A 125 1.16 4.62 -5.15
CA ASP A 125 -0.14 4.79 -4.48
C ASP A 125 -0.03 4.25 -3.06
N ILE A 126 -0.26 5.14 -2.10
CA ILE A 126 -0.12 4.89 -0.66
C ILE A 126 -1.46 5.00 0.08
N VAL A 127 -2.56 5.27 -0.63
CA VAL A 127 -3.88 5.49 -0.03
C VAL A 127 -4.76 4.27 -0.24
N SER A 128 -5.37 3.79 0.85
CA SER A 128 -6.36 2.72 0.75
C SER A 128 -7.57 3.17 -0.06
N GLY A 129 -7.92 2.41 -1.10
CA GLY A 129 -8.95 2.79 -2.08
C GLY A 129 -8.48 3.71 -3.20
N GLY A 130 -7.24 4.21 -3.14
CA GLY A 130 -6.68 5.17 -4.10
C GLY A 130 -7.17 6.60 -3.87
N THR A 131 -6.62 7.54 -4.62
CA THR A 131 -7.00 8.96 -4.56
C THR A 131 -8.44 9.19 -5.00
N SER A 132 -9.14 10.08 -4.31
CA SER A 132 -10.51 10.49 -4.60
C SER A 132 -10.60 11.32 -5.88
N GLY A 133 -11.67 11.13 -6.64
CA GLY A 133 -11.91 11.84 -7.88
C GLY A 133 -13.37 11.79 -8.33
N GLU A 134 -13.66 12.31 -9.52
CA GLU A 134 -15.00 12.25 -10.12
C GLU A 134 -15.51 10.81 -10.22
N ALA A 135 -16.72 10.58 -9.72
CA ALA A 135 -17.34 9.26 -9.75
C ALA A 135 -17.65 8.82 -11.18
N LYS A 136 -17.31 7.56 -11.50
CA LYS A 136 -17.79 6.92 -12.72
C LYS A 136 -19.21 6.45 -12.48
N VAL A 137 -20.14 6.81 -13.36
CA VAL A 137 -21.53 6.39 -13.26
C VAL A 137 -21.64 4.90 -13.62
N THR A 138 -22.02 4.07 -12.64
CA THR A 138 -22.13 2.61 -12.78
C THR A 138 -23.51 2.06 -12.45
N GLY A 139 -24.49 2.91 -12.13
CA GLY A 139 -25.87 2.52 -11.78
C GLY A 139 -26.04 2.03 -10.33
N ASP A 140 -24.99 2.17 -9.51
CA ASP A 140 -24.98 1.89 -8.07
C ASP A 140 -25.19 3.17 -7.24
N GLY A 141 -25.60 4.27 -7.88
CA GLY A 141 -25.84 5.57 -7.26
C GLY A 141 -24.61 6.49 -7.20
N GLN A 142 -23.39 5.98 -7.43
CA GLN A 142 -22.19 6.82 -7.45
C GLN A 142 -22.19 7.74 -8.68
N GLY A 143 -22.05 9.06 -8.46
CA GLY A 143 -22.12 10.04 -9.54
C GLY A 143 -23.53 10.27 -10.09
N GLU A 144 -24.57 9.81 -9.39
CA GLU A 144 -25.97 9.94 -9.80
C GLU A 144 -26.81 10.66 -8.74
N GLY A 145 -27.84 11.39 -9.18
CA GLY A 145 -28.82 12.02 -8.29
C GLY A 145 -28.18 12.93 -7.25
N VAL A 146 -28.49 12.68 -5.96
CA VAL A 146 -27.93 13.47 -4.85
C VAL A 146 -26.41 13.29 -4.68
N PHE A 147 -25.82 12.27 -5.31
CA PHE A 147 -24.39 11.96 -5.27
C PHE A 147 -23.65 12.36 -6.55
N GLU A 148 -24.27 13.13 -7.46
CA GLU A 148 -23.66 13.57 -8.73
C GLU A 148 -22.32 14.29 -8.52
N LYS A 149 -22.21 15.09 -7.47
CA LYS A 149 -21.01 15.89 -7.14
C LYS A 149 -20.17 15.31 -6.01
N VAL A 150 -20.43 14.07 -5.63
CA VAL A 150 -19.70 13.41 -4.55
C VAL A 150 -18.48 12.68 -5.13
N ALA A 151 -17.30 13.01 -4.61
CA ALA A 151 -16.07 12.37 -5.01
C ALA A 151 -16.03 10.90 -4.54
N ALA A 152 -15.45 10.05 -5.38
CA ALA A 152 -15.34 8.61 -5.15
C ALA A 152 -13.87 8.20 -5.10
N SER A 153 -13.50 7.25 -4.25
CA SER A 153 -12.16 6.64 -4.31
C SER A 153 -12.00 5.94 -5.67
N LYS A 154 -10.86 6.14 -6.34
CA LYS A 154 -10.62 5.63 -7.69
C LYS A 154 -9.55 4.54 -7.70
N THR A 155 -9.78 3.49 -8.47
CA THR A 155 -8.74 2.50 -8.76
C THR A 155 -7.71 3.13 -9.71
N GLN A 156 -6.49 3.29 -9.21
CA GLN A 156 -5.42 3.95 -9.95
C GLN A 156 -4.96 3.11 -11.16
N ALA A 157 -4.58 3.80 -12.23
CA ALA A 157 -3.92 3.19 -13.37
C ALA A 157 -2.59 2.53 -12.96
N ARG A 158 -2.19 1.48 -13.66
CA ARG A 158 -0.95 0.74 -13.36
C ARG A 158 0.28 1.36 -14.02
N THR A 159 0.09 2.00 -15.17
CA THR A 159 1.16 2.62 -15.96
C THR A 159 0.83 4.07 -16.29
N SER A 160 1.87 4.88 -16.47
CA SER A 160 1.74 6.28 -16.88
C SER A 160 1.10 6.42 -18.27
N GLY A 161 1.30 5.43 -19.15
CA GLY A 161 0.61 5.37 -20.44
C GLY A 161 -0.91 5.20 -20.29
N ASP A 162 -1.35 4.29 -19.42
CA ASP A 162 -2.78 4.11 -19.14
C ASP A 162 -3.37 5.36 -18.47
N ALA A 163 -2.62 5.96 -17.54
CA ALA A 163 -3.04 7.18 -16.85
C ALA A 163 -3.20 8.37 -17.81
N ALA A 164 -2.29 8.55 -18.78
CA ALA A 164 -2.36 9.64 -19.75
C ALA A 164 -3.54 9.51 -20.73
N ASN A 165 -3.99 8.29 -20.99
CA ASN A 165 -5.04 8.01 -21.98
C ASN A 165 -6.44 7.81 -21.38
N THR A 166 -6.55 7.74 -20.05
CA THR A 166 -7.83 7.51 -19.37
C THR A 166 -8.28 8.77 -18.68
N LYS A 167 -9.49 9.26 -18.99
CA LYS A 167 -10.05 10.40 -18.25
C LYS A 167 -10.43 9.96 -16.84
N GLU A 168 -10.34 10.86 -15.88
CA GLU A 168 -10.67 10.57 -14.48
C GLU A 168 -12.06 9.95 -14.29
N LYS A 169 -13.08 10.52 -14.93
CA LYS A 169 -14.46 10.00 -14.94
C LYS A 169 -14.63 8.60 -15.56
N GLU A 170 -13.65 8.15 -16.34
CA GLU A 170 -13.63 6.82 -16.98
C GLU A 170 -12.94 5.78 -16.10
N LEU A 171 -12.11 6.21 -15.13
CA LEU A 171 -11.47 5.33 -14.16
C LEU A 171 -12.52 4.61 -13.31
N GLU A 172 -12.25 3.34 -13.01
CA GLU A 172 -13.14 2.53 -12.19
C GLU A 172 -13.21 3.09 -10.75
N ASN A 173 -14.43 3.13 -10.21
CA ASN A 173 -14.63 3.38 -8.80
C ASN A 173 -14.03 2.23 -7.99
N ASN A 174 -13.39 2.54 -6.87
CA ASN A 174 -12.82 1.51 -6.02
C ASN A 174 -13.91 0.82 -5.18
N PRO A 175 -13.86 -0.52 -5.00
CA PRO A 175 -14.80 -1.24 -4.13
C PRO A 175 -14.90 -0.70 -2.70
N ARG A 176 -13.85 -0.01 -2.21
CA ARG A 176 -13.85 0.67 -0.91
C ARG A 176 -15.00 1.66 -0.75
N ASN A 177 -15.51 2.25 -1.84
CA ASN A 177 -16.61 3.22 -1.75
C ASN A 177 -17.87 2.63 -1.12
N LYS A 178 -18.14 1.34 -1.33
CA LYS A 178 -19.24 0.66 -0.64
C LYS A 178 -19.01 0.63 0.88
N VAL A 179 -17.79 0.36 1.31
CA VAL A 179 -17.43 0.33 2.74
C VAL A 179 -17.60 1.72 3.36
N LEU A 180 -17.17 2.77 2.67
CA LEU A 180 -17.38 4.14 3.12
C LEU A 180 -18.87 4.51 3.19
N ALA A 181 -19.67 4.01 2.25
CA ALA A 181 -21.12 4.21 2.26
C ALA A 181 -21.77 3.48 3.45
N ASP A 182 -21.39 2.23 3.72
CA ASP A 182 -21.84 1.46 4.88
C ASP A 182 -21.43 2.16 6.21
N GLN A 183 -20.25 2.81 6.23
CA GLN A 183 -19.76 3.60 7.37
C GLN A 183 -20.44 4.97 7.53
N GLY A 184 -21.21 5.43 6.53
CA GLY A 184 -21.76 6.78 6.50
C GLY A 184 -20.72 7.88 6.22
N THR A 185 -19.51 7.53 5.79
CA THR A 185 -18.40 8.47 5.54
C THR A 185 -18.14 8.73 4.06
N TYR A 186 -18.91 8.13 3.14
CA TYR A 186 -18.69 8.29 1.69
C TYR A 186 -18.69 9.75 1.22
N THR A 187 -19.60 10.57 1.75
CA THR A 187 -19.70 12.01 1.44
C THR A 187 -18.80 12.88 2.32
N ASP A 188 -18.15 12.30 3.34
CA ASP A 188 -17.24 12.99 4.25
C ASP A 188 -15.81 12.81 3.74
N THR A 189 -15.24 13.85 3.14
CA THR A 189 -13.87 13.82 2.58
C THR A 189 -12.78 13.90 3.65
N LEU A 190 -13.13 14.16 4.92
CA LEU A 190 -12.19 14.15 6.03
C LEU A 190 -12.07 12.75 6.65
N ARG A 191 -13.19 12.02 6.75
CA ARG A 191 -13.23 10.67 7.35
C ARG A 191 -13.23 9.54 6.32
N GLY A 192 -13.79 9.77 5.14
CA GLY A 192 -14.01 8.76 4.10
C GLY A 192 -12.93 8.73 3.02
N THR A 193 -13.26 9.28 1.85
CA THR A 193 -12.35 9.33 0.69
C THR A 193 -11.19 10.27 0.97
N SER A 194 -10.05 10.10 0.30
CA SER A 194 -8.86 10.94 0.51
C SER A 194 -8.27 11.43 -0.79
N THR A 195 -7.90 12.70 -0.81
CA THR A 195 -7.18 13.36 -1.91
C THR A 195 -5.66 13.15 -1.80
N SER A 196 -5.17 12.55 -0.72
CA SER A 196 -3.74 12.30 -0.51
C SER A 196 -3.15 11.50 -1.67
N SER A 197 -2.01 11.95 -2.18
CA SER A 197 -1.28 11.27 -3.25
C SER A 197 0.13 11.83 -3.35
N PRO A 198 1.16 11.00 -3.58
CA PRO A 198 2.49 11.49 -3.91
C PRO A 198 2.56 12.38 -5.16
N ARG A 199 1.48 12.42 -5.95
CA ARG A 199 1.37 13.15 -7.21
C ARG A 199 0.53 14.42 -7.12
N ARG A 200 -0.27 14.59 -6.06
CA ARG A 200 -1.26 15.67 -5.94
C ARG A 200 -0.59 17.03 -6.12
N ASP A 201 0.43 17.28 -5.31
CA ASP A 201 1.11 18.57 -5.22
C ASP A 201 2.00 18.89 -6.43
N ALA A 202 2.51 17.85 -7.10
CA ALA A 202 3.25 17.97 -8.34
C ALA A 202 2.36 18.33 -9.54
N GLY A 203 1.04 18.13 -9.42
CA GLY A 203 0.05 18.40 -10.45
C GLY A 203 -0.54 19.81 -10.44
N TYR A 204 -0.14 20.67 -9.50
CA TYR A 204 -0.60 22.05 -9.42
C TYR A 204 0.02 22.96 -10.51
N ASP A 205 -0.61 24.10 -10.80
CA ASP A 205 -0.16 25.10 -11.78
C ASP A 205 1.29 25.53 -11.51
N ILE A 206 1.62 25.74 -10.23
CA ILE A 206 2.99 25.84 -9.75
C ILE A 206 3.29 24.54 -9.00
N PRO A 207 4.06 23.61 -9.59
CA PRO A 207 4.39 22.34 -8.95
C PRO A 207 5.04 22.55 -7.58
N GLN A 208 4.58 21.79 -6.60
CA GLN A 208 5.11 21.81 -5.24
C GLN A 208 5.81 20.49 -4.91
N GLU A 209 6.65 20.53 -3.87
CA GLU A 209 7.27 19.31 -3.33
C GLU A 209 6.21 18.37 -2.76
N ASN A 210 6.51 17.07 -2.78
CA ASN A 210 5.63 16.05 -2.22
C ASN A 210 5.53 16.20 -0.69
N LYS A 211 4.30 16.25 -0.18
CA LYS A 211 3.97 16.34 1.25
C LYS A 211 3.32 15.08 1.82
N VAL A 212 3.26 14.01 1.02
CA VAL A 212 2.62 12.74 1.39
C VAL A 212 3.65 11.62 1.39
N THR A 213 3.72 10.88 2.48
CA THR A 213 4.59 9.72 2.66
C THR A 213 3.84 8.57 3.30
N GLY A 214 4.23 7.34 2.99
CA GLY A 214 3.55 6.16 3.52
C GLY A 214 3.79 4.90 2.71
N PHE A 215 3.00 3.88 3.01
CA PHE A 215 3.02 2.61 2.30
C PHE A 215 1.62 2.01 2.23
N LYS A 216 1.40 1.21 1.17
CA LYS A 216 0.19 0.44 0.98
C LYS A 216 0.53 -0.98 0.56
N THR A 217 -0.11 -1.94 1.20
CA THR A 217 -0.03 -3.36 0.82
C THR A 217 -0.90 -3.61 -0.41
N PRO A 218 -0.61 -4.63 -1.24
CA PRO A 218 -1.45 -4.93 -2.41
C PRO A 218 -2.90 -5.29 -2.09
N GLY A 219 -3.17 -5.75 -0.87
CA GLY A 219 -4.54 -5.92 -0.37
C GLY A 219 -5.25 -4.61 -0.02
N GLY A 220 -4.56 -3.49 0.06
CA GLY A 220 -5.15 -2.17 0.33
C GLY A 220 -5.00 -1.65 1.76
N SER A 221 -4.43 -2.41 2.71
CA SER A 221 -4.04 -1.83 4.01
C SER A 221 -2.96 -0.77 3.80
N SER A 222 -3.10 0.39 4.42
CA SER A 222 -2.19 1.52 4.25
C SER A 222 -1.89 2.24 5.56
N ILE A 223 -0.71 2.86 5.62
CA ILE A 223 -0.34 3.87 6.60
C ILE A 223 0.26 5.04 5.83
N TYR A 224 -0.27 6.24 6.02
CA TYR A 224 0.30 7.45 5.41
C TYR A 224 0.22 8.66 6.33
N ILE A 225 1.07 9.63 6.03
CA ILE A 225 1.17 10.96 6.61
C ILE A 225 1.07 11.95 5.45
N ASP A 226 0.23 12.97 5.59
CA ASP A 226 0.00 14.06 4.65
C ASP A 226 0.11 15.37 5.42
N ASP A 227 1.06 16.24 5.05
CA ASP A 227 1.23 17.54 5.71
C ASP A 227 0.17 18.58 5.28
N GLY A 228 -0.81 18.17 4.46
CA GLY A 228 -1.84 19.05 3.92
C GLY A 228 -1.31 19.96 2.81
N SER A 229 -2.21 20.57 2.06
CA SER A 229 -1.84 21.49 0.98
C SER A 229 -3.04 22.34 0.55
N ILE A 230 -2.78 23.37 -0.26
CA ILE A 230 -3.82 24.18 -0.88
C ILE A 230 -3.63 24.05 -2.40
N SER A 231 -4.68 23.63 -3.09
CA SER A 231 -4.69 23.53 -4.55
C SER A 231 -4.82 24.91 -5.23
N ASP A 232 -4.63 24.96 -6.55
CA ASP A 232 -4.73 26.20 -7.33
C ASP A 232 -6.11 26.87 -7.26
N ASN A 233 -7.17 26.08 -7.05
CA ASN A 233 -8.53 26.57 -6.88
C ASN A 233 -8.90 26.86 -5.40
N GLY A 234 -7.92 26.82 -4.49
CA GLY A 234 -8.09 27.16 -3.08
C GLY A 234 -8.72 26.06 -2.22
N ILE A 235 -8.84 24.82 -2.73
CA ILE A 235 -9.28 23.68 -1.92
C ILE A 235 -8.18 23.36 -0.91
N ILE A 236 -8.58 23.25 0.36
CA ILE A 236 -7.68 22.85 1.45
C ILE A 236 -7.72 21.33 1.57
N HIS A 237 -6.56 20.70 1.39
CA HIS A 237 -6.35 19.29 1.66
C HIS A 237 -5.92 19.12 3.13
N PRO A 238 -6.48 18.13 3.83
CA PRO A 238 -6.28 18.01 5.27
C PRO A 238 -4.87 17.51 5.61
N GLU A 239 -4.34 18.01 6.73
CA GLU A 239 -3.12 17.50 7.36
C GLU A 239 -3.49 16.24 8.15
N GLN A 240 -3.14 15.05 7.66
CA GLN A 240 -3.62 13.78 8.23
C GLN A 240 -2.54 12.71 8.39
N ILE A 241 -2.63 12.00 9.52
CA ILE A 241 -2.05 10.67 9.69
C ILE A 241 -3.20 9.68 9.63
N ARG A 242 -3.14 8.73 8.68
CA ARG A 242 -4.19 7.73 8.51
C ARG A 242 -3.63 6.32 8.46
N ILE A 243 -4.22 5.45 9.28
CA ILE A 243 -4.01 4.01 9.27
C ILE A 243 -5.31 3.35 8.83
N THR A 244 -5.23 2.43 7.89
CA THR A 244 -6.41 1.80 7.31
C THR A 244 -6.14 0.34 6.96
N THR A 245 -7.07 -0.54 7.30
CA THR A 245 -7.02 -1.95 6.88
C THR A 245 -7.65 -2.15 5.50
N THR A 246 -7.30 -3.25 4.85
CA THR A 246 -7.97 -3.73 3.62
C THR A 246 -9.49 -3.79 3.76
N SER A 247 -10.00 -4.23 4.93
CA SER A 247 -11.43 -4.33 5.18
C SER A 247 -12.11 -2.97 5.39
N GLY A 248 -11.35 -1.91 5.67
CA GLY A 248 -11.87 -0.55 5.81
C GLY A 248 -11.92 0.02 7.22
N ALA A 249 -11.48 -0.74 8.25
CA ALA A 249 -11.29 -0.16 9.57
C ALA A 249 -10.20 0.93 9.50
N SER A 250 -10.41 2.04 10.19
CA SER A 250 -9.54 3.21 10.06
C SER A 250 -9.31 3.91 11.39
N VAL A 251 -8.12 4.49 11.53
CA VAL A 251 -7.77 5.48 12.55
C VAL A 251 -7.20 6.70 11.82
N ILE A 252 -7.71 7.87 12.15
CA ILE A 252 -7.39 9.14 11.51
C ILE A 252 -7.04 10.14 12.60
N LEU A 253 -5.92 10.83 12.42
CA LEU A 253 -5.57 12.03 13.17
C LEU A 253 -5.51 13.15 12.14
N ASP A 254 -6.30 14.21 12.33
CA ASP A 254 -6.37 15.35 11.43
C ASP A 254 -5.97 16.63 12.19
N GLY A 255 -4.78 17.15 11.91
CA GLY A 255 -4.26 18.35 12.55
C GLY A 255 -4.87 19.63 11.99
N GLY A 256 -5.27 19.62 10.71
CA GLY A 256 -5.85 20.78 10.05
C GLY A 256 -7.29 21.07 10.47
N ASN A 257 -8.06 20.01 10.78
CA ASN A 257 -9.44 20.08 11.24
C ASN A 257 -9.59 19.74 12.74
N ASP A 258 -8.48 19.50 13.43
CA ASP A 258 -8.36 19.22 14.87
C ASP A 258 -9.29 18.10 15.37
N PHE A 259 -9.24 16.92 14.73
CA PHE A 259 -10.02 15.76 15.20
C PHE A 259 -9.23 14.45 15.17
N ILE A 260 -9.68 13.50 16.01
CA ILE A 260 -9.21 12.11 16.02
C ILE A 260 -10.43 11.21 15.82
N TYR A 261 -10.37 10.30 14.85
CA TYR A 261 -11.47 9.41 14.52
C TYR A 261 -11.00 7.97 14.38
N ALA A 262 -11.75 7.02 14.97
CA ALA A 262 -11.52 5.60 14.78
C ALA A 262 -12.84 4.85 14.52
N VAL A 263 -12.84 3.98 13.51
CA VAL A 263 -14.04 3.25 13.06
C VAL A 263 -13.70 1.82 12.64
N ASN A 264 -14.61 0.89 12.92
CA ASN A 264 -14.51 -0.47 12.39
C ASN A 264 -14.95 -0.53 10.92
N SER A 265 -14.66 -1.63 10.21
CA SER A 265 -14.96 -1.73 8.78
C SER A 265 -16.45 -1.61 8.44
N SER A 266 -17.35 -2.02 9.33
CA SER A 266 -18.80 -1.96 9.09
C SER A 266 -19.45 -0.63 9.48
N GLY A 267 -18.73 0.29 10.14
CA GLY A 267 -19.31 1.52 10.69
C GLY A 267 -20.15 1.31 11.95
N SER A 268 -20.28 0.08 12.43
CA SER A 268 -21.12 -0.28 13.57
C SER A 268 -20.53 0.11 14.92
N GLY A 269 -19.31 0.64 14.95
CA GLY A 269 -18.73 1.25 16.15
C GLY A 269 -17.63 2.24 15.78
N TRP A 270 -17.67 3.41 16.42
CA TRP A 270 -16.68 4.45 16.22
C TRP A 270 -16.51 5.34 17.47
N VAL A 271 -15.36 5.99 17.55
CA VAL A 271 -15.06 7.02 18.54
C VAL A 271 -14.46 8.23 17.85
N GLU A 272 -14.83 9.41 18.31
CA GLU A 272 -14.31 10.67 17.81
C GLU A 272 -13.97 11.63 18.96
N ILE A 273 -12.86 12.34 18.82
CA ILE A 273 -12.56 13.57 19.56
C ILE A 273 -12.61 14.70 18.54
N GLY A 274 -13.55 15.63 18.69
CA GLY A 274 -13.77 16.75 17.77
C GLY A 274 -13.01 18.02 18.16
N ALA A 275 -13.01 18.98 17.24
CA ALA A 275 -12.24 20.22 17.33
C ALA A 275 -12.64 21.15 18.49
N ASN A 276 -13.83 20.99 19.07
CA ASN A 276 -14.28 21.77 20.23
C ASN A 276 -14.04 21.03 21.55
N GLY A 277 -13.28 19.91 21.52
CA GLY A 277 -13.00 19.06 22.67
C GLY A 277 -14.15 18.12 23.02
N GLU A 278 -15.16 18.01 22.16
CA GLU A 278 -16.25 17.05 22.30
C GLU A 278 -15.75 15.62 22.05
N VAL A 279 -16.25 14.64 22.82
CA VAL A 279 -15.96 13.22 22.59
C VAL A 279 -17.25 12.45 22.29
N MET A 280 -17.32 11.78 21.14
CA MET A 280 -18.45 10.94 20.73
C MET A 280 -18.02 9.48 20.75
N VAL A 281 -18.91 8.62 21.22
CA VAL A 281 -18.75 7.17 21.13
C VAL A 281 -20.06 6.59 20.63
N TYR A 282 -19.98 5.76 19.61
CA TYR A 282 -21.11 5.00 19.07
C TYR A 282 -20.80 3.51 19.06
N ALA A 283 -21.80 2.71 19.44
CA ALA A 283 -21.78 1.26 19.31
C ALA A 283 -23.20 0.79 18.93
N ASP A 284 -23.31 0.11 17.80
CA ASP A 284 -24.52 -0.60 17.38
C ASP A 284 -24.79 -1.83 18.29
N GLY A 285 -23.70 -2.46 18.76
CA GLY A 285 -23.74 -3.49 19.79
C GLY A 285 -23.71 -2.92 21.21
N SER A 286 -23.09 -3.64 22.14
CA SER A 286 -22.93 -3.19 23.53
C SER A 286 -21.65 -2.37 23.74
N LEU A 287 -21.75 -1.22 24.40
CA LEU A 287 -20.60 -0.51 24.98
C LEU A 287 -20.35 -1.05 26.40
N SER A 288 -19.16 -1.62 26.64
CA SER A 288 -18.76 -2.13 27.95
C SER A 288 -17.55 -1.37 28.48
N MET A 289 -17.65 -0.83 29.70
CA MET A 289 -16.58 -0.10 30.38
C MET A 289 -16.34 -0.72 31.76
N ARG A 290 -15.07 -0.93 32.14
CA ARG A 290 -14.68 -1.51 33.44
C ARG A 290 -13.42 -0.84 33.95
N THR A 291 -13.39 -0.57 35.26
CA THR A 291 -12.21 -0.12 36.00
C THR A 291 -11.93 -1.07 37.17
N GLU A 292 -10.66 -1.21 37.56
CA GLU A 292 -10.29 -1.98 38.77
C GLU A 292 -10.49 -1.20 40.06
N LYS A 293 -10.47 0.12 39.97
CA LYS A 293 -10.72 1.06 41.06
C LYS A 293 -11.94 1.89 40.72
N ASP A 294 -11.87 3.19 40.93
CA ASP A 294 -12.99 4.11 40.75
C ASP A 294 -13.35 4.31 39.26
N PHE A 295 -14.65 4.31 38.99
CA PHE A 295 -15.22 4.81 37.73
C PHE A 295 -15.86 6.17 38.02
N ASN A 296 -15.19 7.23 37.57
CA ASN A 296 -15.58 8.59 37.91
C ASN A 296 -16.37 9.24 36.77
N LEU A 297 -17.55 9.77 37.08
CA LEU A 297 -18.35 10.59 36.19
C LEU A 297 -18.59 11.96 36.84
N ARG A 298 -18.29 13.04 36.12
CA ARG A 298 -18.59 14.41 36.54
C ARG A 298 -18.94 15.25 35.32
N ALA A 299 -20.01 16.01 35.41
CA ALA A 299 -20.34 17.09 34.48
C ALA A 299 -20.68 18.34 35.27
N ASP A 300 -20.20 19.51 34.84
CA ASP A 300 -20.55 20.79 35.48
C ASP A 300 -21.99 21.24 35.17
N LYS A 301 -22.62 20.61 34.17
CA LYS A 301 -24.05 20.76 33.86
C LYS A 301 -24.81 19.47 34.21
N ASN A 302 -25.17 18.67 33.22
CA ASN A 302 -26.04 17.51 33.40
C ASN A 302 -25.31 16.22 33.03
N ILE A 303 -25.60 15.15 33.77
CA ILE A 303 -25.36 13.77 33.33
C ILE A 303 -26.72 13.21 32.93
N ASN A 304 -26.90 12.91 31.65
CA ASN A 304 -28.14 12.33 31.13
C ASN A 304 -27.92 10.83 30.89
N ILE A 305 -28.80 9.99 31.45
CA ILE A 305 -28.79 8.54 31.27
C ILE A 305 -30.20 8.11 30.92
N GLU A 306 -30.36 7.49 29.77
CA GLU A 306 -31.63 7.00 29.27
C GLU A 306 -31.46 5.55 28.80
N ALA A 307 -32.44 4.70 29.13
CA ALA A 307 -32.53 3.34 28.62
C ALA A 307 -33.98 3.10 28.19
N GLY A 308 -34.17 2.46 27.02
CA GLY A 308 -35.50 2.08 26.55
C GLY A 308 -36.17 0.98 27.38
N GLU A 309 -35.38 0.28 28.20
CA GLU A 309 -35.86 -0.75 29.11
C GLU A 309 -35.51 -0.40 30.57
N ASN A 310 -34.38 -0.92 31.09
CA ASN A 310 -34.04 -0.87 32.51
C ASN A 310 -32.63 -0.30 32.73
N ILE A 311 -32.48 0.48 33.81
CA ILE A 311 -31.17 0.89 34.34
C ILE A 311 -30.93 0.10 35.63
N HIS A 312 -29.85 -0.68 35.66
CA HIS A 312 -29.46 -1.49 36.82
C HIS A 312 -28.21 -0.90 37.50
N ILE A 313 -28.32 -0.52 38.77
CA ILE A 313 -27.20 -0.01 39.58
C ILE A 313 -27.15 -0.83 40.86
N HIS A 314 -26.01 -1.47 41.12
CA HIS A 314 -25.81 -2.34 42.27
C HIS A 314 -24.51 -1.97 43.00
N SER A 315 -24.58 -1.93 44.33
CA SER A 315 -23.42 -1.93 45.23
C SER A 315 -23.37 -3.28 45.94
N ILE A 316 -22.18 -3.84 46.11
CA ILE A 316 -21.94 -5.08 46.87
C ILE A 316 -21.44 -4.70 48.27
#